data_AF-D3D2A3-F1
#
_entry.id   AF-D3D2A3-F1
#
_cell.length_a   1.000
_cell.length_b   1.000
_cell.length_c   1.000
_cell.angle_alpha   90.00
_cell.angle_beta   90.00
_cell.angle_gamma   90.00
#
_symmetry.space_group_name_H-M   'P 1'
#
loop_
_entity.id
_entity.type
_entity.pdbx_description
1 polymer ?
#
loop_
_entity_poly.entity_id
_entity_poly.type
_entity_poly.pdbx_seq_one_letter_code
_entity_poly.pdbx_strand_id
1 'polypeptide(L)'
;MSLELRNAAPPRRAQSSHGERGWKRRARLLRAAPAAAMAFALLALVAPGRAEALGSPKIYVVDSSGYKVSVVDAGTNTVVGTIPVIAPYDIATTSSPTPRAYVTSPDTGTVTVIDTTRDVIVGTIQVGGQPTGVAISNDLRRAYVTNYTDPFVSVIDTTTNSVVGTIPVNATSMDIAILDARTYHFGYVTNYEEGTLSIINLTQNTLVSTIPVGLFPDAVVATDDLPGPRVYVANSGESTVTVLDARTGISTVNLGAVAFPAGLAIDTDPFDPRVYVASITLQPGGLATIDADTNTVARAFGNGALTDVAISEGLATPRLYVLNDTADALQVLNPDTGATVASVPVGTAPTALAIQN
;
A
#
# COMPACT_ATOMS: atom_id res chain seq x y z
N MET A 1 43.17 -37.17 12.82
CA MET A 1 43.34 -38.25 11.83
C MET A 1 43.70 -39.50 12.62
N SER A 2 42.88 -40.54 12.80
CA SER A 2 41.59 -40.92 12.23
C SER A 2 40.90 -42.00 13.09
N LEU A 3 39.56 -41.89 13.19
CA LEU A 3 38.51 -42.92 13.08
C LEU A 3 38.54 -44.22 13.92
N GLU A 4 37.67 -44.25 14.93
CA GLU A 4 36.40 -45.01 15.02
C GLU A 4 36.25 -46.37 14.26
N LEU A 5 35.91 -47.46 14.99
CA LEU A 5 34.61 -48.19 14.94
C LEU A 5 34.65 -49.70 15.37
N ARG A 6 33.64 -50.04 16.20
CA ARG A 6 32.75 -51.25 16.20
C ARG A 6 33.10 -52.56 16.95
N ASN A 7 32.21 -52.83 17.93
CA ASN A 7 31.36 -54.01 18.19
C ASN A 7 31.93 -55.44 18.37
N ALA A 8 31.56 -56.07 19.49
CA ALA A 8 31.00 -57.44 19.55
C ALA A 8 30.31 -57.73 20.91
N ALA A 9 29.29 -58.58 20.90
CA ALA A 9 28.34 -58.86 21.99
C ALA A 9 28.54 -60.28 22.64
N PRO A 10 27.63 -60.81 23.51
CA PRO A 10 27.92 -61.38 24.86
C PRO A 10 27.87 -62.94 24.90
N PRO A 11 27.88 -63.69 26.05
CA PRO A 11 26.64 -63.92 26.86
C PRO A 11 26.75 -64.47 28.34
N ARG A 12 25.58 -64.64 29.00
CA ARG A 12 25.11 -65.69 29.96
C ARG A 12 25.17 -65.57 31.52
N ARG A 13 23.95 -65.78 32.08
CA ARG A 13 23.48 -66.59 33.26
C ARG A 13 23.39 -66.01 34.70
N ALA A 14 22.12 -65.72 35.09
CA ALA A 14 21.28 -66.31 36.17
C ALA A 14 21.76 -66.44 37.64
N GLN A 15 20.97 -65.89 38.60
CA GLN A 15 20.21 -66.60 39.67
C GLN A 15 19.57 -65.60 40.68
N SER A 16 18.26 -65.71 40.92
CA SER A 16 17.55 -66.03 42.21
C SER A 16 17.46 -64.84 43.20
N SER A 17 16.41 -64.58 44.00
CA SER A 17 15.28 -65.37 44.50
C SER A 17 14.13 -64.47 45.03
N HIS A 18 12.93 -65.04 45.03
CA HIS A 18 11.74 -64.90 45.89
C HIS A 18 11.38 -63.63 46.71
N GLY A 19 10.11 -63.26 46.56
CA GLY A 19 9.27 -62.60 47.57
C GLY A 19 7.79 -62.65 47.18
N GLU A 20 7.04 -63.58 47.76
CA GLU A 20 5.64 -63.92 47.50
C GLU A 20 4.62 -62.83 47.93
N ARG A 21 3.47 -62.74 47.23
CA ARG A 21 2.11 -63.00 47.77
C ARG A 21 0.98 -62.55 46.81
N GLY A 22 -0.06 -63.38 46.66
CA GLY A 22 -1.43 -62.91 46.39
C GLY A 22 -2.15 -63.40 45.12
N TRP A 23 -2.72 -64.61 45.17
CA TRP A 23 -3.63 -65.20 44.17
C TRP A 23 -4.87 -64.34 43.78
N LYS A 24 -5.26 -64.32 42.48
CA LYS A 24 -6.32 -65.16 41.86
C LYS A 24 -6.72 -64.63 40.47
N ARG A 25 -6.84 -65.57 39.52
CA ARG A 25 -7.28 -65.40 38.12
C ARG A 25 -8.75 -64.98 38.03
N ARG A 26 -9.08 -64.16 37.02
CA ARG A 26 -10.18 -64.41 36.06
C ARG A 26 -10.05 -63.49 34.84
N ALA A 27 -9.86 -64.10 33.68
CA ALA A 27 -9.95 -63.48 32.38
C ALA A 27 -11.41 -63.10 32.07
N ARG A 28 -11.64 -61.94 31.45
CA ARG A 28 -12.80 -61.65 30.58
C ARG A 28 -12.51 -60.43 29.69
N LEU A 29 -12.28 -60.73 28.42
CA LEU A 29 -12.63 -59.99 27.19
C LEU A 29 -12.42 -58.46 27.19
N LEU A 30 -11.42 -58.03 26.43
CA LEU A 30 -11.28 -56.68 25.88
C LEU A 30 -12.50 -56.35 25.00
N ARG A 31 -13.28 -55.34 25.39
CA ARG A 31 -14.04 -54.50 24.46
C ARG A 31 -13.39 -53.12 24.50
N ALA A 32 -12.98 -52.64 23.33
CA ALA A 32 -12.41 -51.32 23.13
C ALA A 32 -13.39 -50.22 23.61
N ALA A 33 -12.87 -49.23 24.32
CA ALA A 33 -13.54 -47.96 24.60
C ALA A 33 -12.86 -46.86 23.75
N PRO A 34 -13.61 -45.93 23.14
CA PRO A 34 -13.02 -44.87 22.33
C PRO A 34 -12.44 -43.77 23.23
N ALA A 35 -11.27 -43.25 22.84
CA ALA A 35 -10.66 -42.08 23.45
C ALA A 35 -11.51 -40.83 23.15
N ALA A 36 -12.00 -40.15 24.18
CA ALA A 36 -12.64 -38.85 24.05
C ALA A 36 -11.56 -37.76 23.96
N ALA A 37 -11.41 -37.15 22.79
CA ALA A 37 -10.67 -35.91 22.61
C ALA A 37 -11.54 -34.74 23.09
N MET A 38 -10.99 -33.94 24.01
CA MET A 38 -11.63 -32.75 24.54
C MET A 38 -11.33 -31.58 23.59
N ALA A 39 -12.28 -31.24 22.72
CA ALA A 39 -12.20 -30.02 21.91
C ALA A 39 -12.83 -28.86 22.69
N PHE A 40 -12.05 -27.83 22.99
CA PHE A 40 -12.58 -26.54 23.42
C PHE A 40 -13.14 -25.81 22.20
N ALA A 41 -14.46 -25.89 22.01
CA ALA A 41 -15.17 -24.97 21.14
C ALA A 41 -15.45 -23.69 21.93
N LEU A 42 -14.69 -22.62 21.68
CA LEU A 42 -15.05 -21.29 22.14
C LEU A 42 -16.18 -20.78 21.22
N LEU A 43 -17.43 -20.97 21.64
CA LEU A 43 -18.57 -20.32 20.98
C LEU A 43 -18.54 -18.85 21.40
N ALA A 44 -17.97 -17.98 20.57
CA ALA A 44 -18.18 -16.54 20.72
C ALA A 44 -19.65 -16.25 20.40
N LEU A 45 -20.43 -15.95 21.44
CA LEU A 45 -21.78 -15.41 21.30
C LEU A 45 -21.62 -14.00 20.70
N VAL A 46 -21.73 -13.87 19.38
CA VAL A 46 -21.83 -12.57 18.72
C VAL A 46 -23.15 -11.95 19.16
N ALA A 47 -23.10 -11.03 20.12
CA ALA A 47 -24.22 -10.16 20.40
C ALA A 47 -24.49 -9.32 19.13
N PRO A 48 -25.67 -9.41 18.51
CA PRO A 48 -26.01 -8.53 17.41
C PRO A 48 -26.30 -7.16 18.00
N GLY A 49 -25.31 -6.27 17.97
CA GLY A 49 -25.48 -4.91 18.50
C GLY A 49 -24.17 -4.32 18.95
N ARG A 50 -23.30 -4.00 17.98
CA ARG A 50 -22.19 -3.02 18.09
C ARG A 50 -21.38 -2.83 16.81
N ALA A 51 -21.72 -3.50 15.70
CA ALA A 51 -21.38 -3.02 14.37
C ALA A 51 -22.45 -1.98 13.96
N GLU A 52 -22.41 -0.80 14.58
CA GLU A 52 -23.06 0.35 13.95
C GLU A 52 -22.31 0.67 12.66
N ALA A 53 -23.07 0.90 11.61
CA ALA A 53 -22.64 1.04 10.23
C ALA A 53 -21.52 2.07 10.05
N LEU A 54 -20.28 1.62 9.89
CA LEU A 54 -19.39 2.31 8.99
C LEU A 54 -19.96 2.05 7.58
N GLY A 55 -20.35 3.10 6.88
CA GLY A 55 -20.66 2.99 5.45
C GLY A 55 -19.49 2.35 4.72
N SER A 56 -19.74 1.75 3.56
CA SER A 56 -18.63 1.25 2.74
C SER A 56 -17.67 2.40 2.41
N PRO A 57 -16.34 2.15 2.34
CA PRO A 57 -15.36 3.18 1.98
C PRO A 57 -15.74 3.91 0.70
N LYS A 58 -15.41 5.19 0.63
CA LYS A 58 -15.51 5.96 -0.62
C LYS A 58 -14.17 5.96 -1.32
N ILE A 59 -14.20 5.90 -2.64
CA ILE A 59 -13.01 6.03 -3.48
C ILE A 59 -13.18 7.28 -4.31
N TYR A 60 -12.25 8.22 -4.16
CA TYR A 60 -12.22 9.44 -4.95
C TYR A 60 -11.26 9.22 -6.11
N VAL A 61 -11.74 9.40 -7.33
CA VAL A 61 -10.96 9.20 -8.56
C VAL A 61 -10.85 10.52 -9.29
N VAL A 62 -9.63 10.96 -9.56
CA VAL A 62 -9.33 12.13 -10.37
C VAL A 62 -9.57 11.80 -11.84
N ASP A 63 -10.44 12.59 -12.48
CA ASP A 63 -10.70 12.59 -13.92
C ASP A 63 -10.15 13.90 -14.51
N SER A 64 -8.91 13.81 -15.01
CA SER A 64 -8.13 14.98 -15.43
C SER A 64 -8.75 15.70 -16.62
N SER A 65 -9.16 14.97 -17.66
CA SER A 65 -9.75 15.58 -18.87
C SER A 65 -11.22 15.93 -18.68
N GLY A 66 -11.91 15.26 -17.76
CA GLY A 66 -13.29 15.58 -17.38
C GLY A 66 -13.43 16.70 -16.35
N TYR A 67 -12.32 17.27 -15.86
CA TYR A 67 -12.30 18.37 -14.87
C TYR A 67 -13.15 18.07 -13.63
N LYS A 68 -12.99 16.86 -13.08
CA LYS A 68 -13.77 16.42 -11.93
C LYS A 68 -13.06 15.37 -11.08
N VAL A 69 -13.61 15.16 -9.89
CA VAL A 69 -13.37 13.98 -9.06
C VAL A 69 -14.65 13.16 -9.02
N SER A 70 -14.58 11.89 -9.39
CA SER A 70 -15.67 10.92 -9.28
C SER A 70 -15.63 10.27 -7.89
N VAL A 71 -16.80 10.16 -7.25
CA VAL A 71 -16.96 9.52 -5.93
C VAL A 71 -17.59 8.16 -6.14
N VAL A 72 -16.84 7.09 -5.83
CA VAL A 72 -17.28 5.70 -5.97
C VAL A 72 -17.55 5.12 -4.60
N ASP A 73 -18.70 4.47 -4.44
CA ASP A 73 -19.01 3.66 -3.27
C ASP A 73 -18.40 2.25 -3.43
N ALA A 74 -17.47 1.88 -2.54
CA ALA A 74 -16.72 0.63 -2.64
C ALA A 74 -17.56 -0.62 -2.34
N GLY A 75 -18.70 -0.48 -1.66
CA GLY A 75 -19.58 -1.60 -1.33
C GLY A 75 -20.45 -2.01 -2.51
N THR A 76 -20.90 -1.04 -3.28
CA THR A 76 -21.77 -1.22 -4.45
C THR A 76 -21.01 -1.21 -5.77
N ASN A 77 -19.76 -0.72 -5.79
CA ASN A 77 -18.96 -0.48 -7.00
C ASN A 77 -19.70 0.42 -8.00
N THR A 78 -20.25 1.53 -7.50
CA THR A 78 -20.97 2.50 -8.33
C THR A 78 -20.51 3.92 -8.07
N VAL A 79 -20.52 4.77 -9.10
CA VAL A 79 -20.34 6.21 -8.94
C VAL A 79 -21.59 6.77 -8.25
N VAL A 80 -21.41 7.38 -7.09
CA VAL A 80 -22.47 7.98 -6.28
C VAL A 80 -22.49 9.50 -6.36
N GLY A 81 -21.45 10.12 -6.92
CA GLY A 81 -21.37 11.56 -7.11
C GLY A 81 -20.17 11.98 -7.93
N THR A 82 -20.17 13.24 -8.35
CA THR A 82 -19.03 13.89 -9.01
C THR A 82 -18.85 15.30 -8.49
N ILE A 83 -17.60 15.75 -8.40
CA ILE A 83 -17.22 17.05 -7.86
C ILE A 83 -16.39 17.77 -8.93
N PRO A 84 -16.87 18.89 -9.50
CA PRO A 84 -16.11 19.64 -10.50
C PRO A 84 -14.84 20.23 -9.87
N VAL A 85 -13.67 19.92 -10.43
CA VAL A 85 -12.36 20.44 -9.99
C VAL A 85 -11.59 20.88 -11.21
N ILE A 86 -10.92 22.03 -11.14
CA ILE A 86 -10.18 22.58 -12.28
C ILE A 86 -8.83 21.87 -12.37
N ALA A 87 -8.53 21.34 -13.55
CA ALA A 87 -7.28 20.65 -13.91
C ALA A 87 -6.75 19.71 -12.81
N PRO A 88 -7.56 18.76 -12.31
CA PRO A 88 -7.14 17.90 -11.20
C PRO A 88 -6.09 16.89 -11.69
N TYR A 89 -5.09 16.59 -10.86
CA TYR A 89 -4.02 15.64 -11.21
C TYR A 89 -3.88 14.49 -10.21
N ASP A 90 -3.57 14.82 -8.95
CA ASP A 90 -3.40 13.85 -7.87
C ASP A 90 -4.35 14.14 -6.69
N ILE A 91 -4.54 13.16 -5.80
CA ILE A 91 -5.45 13.25 -4.67
C ILE A 91 -4.96 12.47 -3.45
N ALA A 92 -5.07 13.09 -2.27
CA ALA A 92 -4.89 12.39 -0.99
C ALA A 92 -6.01 12.72 -0.01
N THR A 93 -6.37 11.75 0.83
CA THR A 93 -7.47 11.85 1.78
C THR A 93 -6.96 11.87 3.23
N THR A 94 -7.62 12.66 4.06
CA THR A 94 -7.58 12.54 5.52
C THR A 94 -8.81 11.76 5.97
N SER A 95 -8.72 11.09 7.12
CA SER A 95 -9.86 10.46 7.78
C SER A 95 -10.30 11.29 8.99
N SER A 96 -11.03 10.67 9.93
CA SER A 96 -11.55 11.29 11.16
C SER A 96 -10.49 12.15 11.88
N PRO A 97 -10.85 13.32 12.46
CA PRO A 97 -12.22 13.78 12.79
C PRO A 97 -12.88 14.67 11.72
N THR A 98 -12.13 15.23 10.78
CA THR A 98 -12.65 16.10 9.72
C THR A 98 -12.15 15.57 8.39
N PRO A 99 -12.82 14.56 7.80
CA PRO A 99 -12.31 13.92 6.61
C PRO A 99 -12.37 14.91 5.43
N ARG A 100 -11.25 14.98 4.71
CA ARG A 100 -11.02 15.87 3.57
C ARG A 100 -10.32 15.10 2.46
N ALA A 101 -10.46 15.59 1.24
CA ALA A 101 -9.55 15.27 0.15
C ALA A 101 -8.83 16.53 -0.31
N TYR A 102 -7.54 16.40 -0.62
CA TYR A 102 -6.69 17.45 -1.15
C TYR A 102 -6.34 17.05 -2.58
N VAL A 103 -6.73 17.86 -3.55
CA VAL A 103 -6.56 17.57 -4.98
C VAL A 103 -5.61 18.60 -5.58
N THR A 104 -4.50 18.16 -6.16
CA THR A 104 -3.57 19.08 -6.83
C THR A 104 -4.13 19.53 -8.17
N SER A 105 -3.89 20.80 -8.51
CA SER A 105 -4.37 21.43 -9.74
C SER A 105 -3.22 22.14 -10.48
N PRO A 106 -2.38 21.42 -11.26
CA PRO A 106 -1.16 21.93 -11.86
C PRO A 106 -1.32 23.27 -12.59
N ASP A 107 -2.31 23.38 -13.47
CA ASP A 107 -2.52 24.55 -14.33
C ASP A 107 -2.85 25.83 -13.56
N THR A 108 -3.30 25.70 -12.32
CA THR A 108 -3.70 26.83 -11.46
C THR A 108 -2.69 27.13 -10.35
N GLY A 109 -1.74 26.23 -10.09
CA GLY A 109 -0.81 26.37 -8.95
C GLY A 109 -1.50 26.19 -7.60
N THR A 110 -2.60 25.42 -7.53
CA THR A 110 -3.41 25.31 -6.32
C THR A 110 -3.66 23.87 -5.88
N VAL A 111 -4.11 23.72 -4.63
CA VAL A 111 -4.75 22.52 -4.10
C VAL A 111 -6.19 22.81 -3.78
N THR A 112 -7.11 22.04 -4.34
CA THR A 112 -8.54 22.09 -4.02
C THR A 112 -8.84 21.20 -2.81
N VAL A 113 -9.54 21.74 -1.81
CA VAL A 113 -9.92 21.02 -0.60
C VAL A 113 -11.40 20.64 -0.65
N ILE A 114 -11.68 19.36 -0.54
CA ILE A 114 -13.03 18.77 -0.56
C ILE A 114 -13.39 18.30 0.85
N ASP A 115 -14.56 18.67 1.35
CA ASP A 115 -15.19 18.01 2.50
C ASP A 115 -15.90 16.75 2.02
N THR A 116 -15.35 15.59 2.37
CA THR A 116 -15.78 14.28 1.90
C THR A 116 -16.98 13.71 2.67
N THR A 117 -17.38 14.34 3.79
CA THR A 117 -18.65 14.03 4.45
C THR A 117 -19.83 14.48 3.60
N ARG A 118 -19.66 15.59 2.88
CA ARG A 118 -20.71 16.25 2.09
C ARG A 118 -20.41 16.24 0.58
N ASP A 119 -19.24 15.76 0.19
CA ASP A 119 -18.73 15.76 -1.19
C ASP A 119 -18.79 17.15 -1.84
N VAL A 120 -18.31 18.18 -1.12
CA VAL A 120 -18.29 19.56 -1.62
C VAL A 120 -16.93 20.22 -1.41
N ILE A 121 -16.55 21.09 -2.35
CA ILE A 121 -15.36 21.94 -2.20
C ILE A 121 -15.58 22.92 -1.05
N VAL A 122 -14.59 23.03 -0.17
CA VAL A 122 -14.60 23.95 0.99
C VAL A 122 -13.46 24.97 0.96
N GLY A 123 -12.53 24.84 0.01
CA GLY A 123 -11.47 25.83 -0.17
C GLY A 123 -10.52 25.48 -1.30
N THR A 124 -9.67 26.44 -1.60
CA THR A 124 -8.55 26.31 -2.55
C THR A 124 -7.35 26.99 -1.92
N ILE A 125 -6.19 26.33 -1.98
CA ILE A 125 -4.95 26.76 -1.34
C ILE A 125 -3.92 27.05 -2.43
N GLN A 126 -3.36 28.25 -2.45
CA GLN A 126 -2.22 28.56 -3.32
C GLN A 126 -0.98 27.86 -2.78
N VAL A 127 -0.26 27.14 -3.65
CA VAL A 127 1.00 26.44 -3.31
C VAL A 127 2.12 26.98 -4.20
N GLY A 128 2.83 26.13 -4.94
CA GLY A 128 3.82 26.53 -5.95
C GLY A 128 3.32 26.38 -7.39
N GLY A 129 4.26 26.44 -8.33
CA GLY A 129 4.03 26.24 -9.75
C GLY A 129 3.93 24.77 -10.13
N GLN A 130 2.84 24.43 -10.82
CA GLN A 130 2.52 23.07 -11.27
C GLN A 130 2.57 22.03 -10.13
N PRO A 131 1.69 22.13 -9.11
CA PRO A 131 1.60 21.11 -8.08
C PRO A 131 1.17 19.77 -8.67
N THR A 132 1.93 18.72 -8.40
CA THR A 132 1.72 17.39 -8.98
C THR A 132 1.25 16.40 -7.92
N GLY A 133 2.11 15.97 -7.01
CA GLY A 133 1.80 14.97 -5.98
C GLY A 133 1.38 15.58 -4.64
N VAL A 134 0.56 14.87 -3.87
CA VAL A 134 0.16 15.25 -2.52
C VAL A 134 0.12 14.06 -1.58
N ALA A 135 0.67 14.22 -0.37
CA ALA A 135 0.58 13.22 0.68
C ALA A 135 0.26 13.82 2.05
N ILE A 136 -0.39 13.03 2.89
CA ILE A 136 -0.87 13.43 4.22
C ILE A 136 0.02 12.80 5.30
N SER A 137 0.35 13.55 6.36
CA SER A 137 1.02 12.99 7.55
C SER A 137 0.14 11.99 8.27
N ASN A 138 0.73 11.01 8.96
CA ASN A 138 -0.03 10.01 9.71
C ASN A 138 -0.88 10.62 10.84
N ASP A 139 -0.47 11.77 11.39
CA ASP A 139 -1.25 12.51 12.38
C ASP A 139 -2.38 13.35 11.77
N LEU A 140 -2.52 13.32 10.45
CA LEU A 140 -3.51 14.02 9.61
C LEU A 140 -3.43 15.54 9.70
N ARG A 141 -2.37 16.12 10.28
CA ARG A 141 -2.25 17.59 10.50
C ARG A 141 -1.49 18.31 9.41
N ARG A 142 -0.80 17.59 8.53
CA ARG A 142 0.00 18.16 7.44
C ARG A 142 -0.34 17.48 6.13
N ALA A 143 -0.41 18.29 5.08
CA ALA A 143 -0.34 17.83 3.71
C ALA A 143 0.94 18.40 3.08
N TYR A 144 1.63 17.58 2.30
CA TYR A 144 2.88 17.94 1.62
C TYR A 144 2.65 17.84 0.13
N VAL A 145 3.00 18.90 -0.60
CA VAL A 145 2.67 19.05 -2.03
C VAL A 145 3.93 19.33 -2.82
N THR A 146 4.26 18.44 -3.75
CA THR A 146 5.35 18.64 -4.72
C THR A 146 4.92 19.69 -5.75
N ASN A 147 5.87 20.51 -6.20
CA ASN A 147 5.62 21.61 -7.13
C ASN A 147 6.62 21.47 -8.28
N TYR A 148 6.19 20.92 -9.41
CA TYR A 148 7.08 20.46 -10.48
C TYR A 148 8.07 21.54 -10.95
N THR A 149 7.64 22.79 -11.05
CA THR A 149 8.49 23.89 -11.53
C THR A 149 9.28 24.60 -10.44
N ASP A 150 9.06 24.27 -9.17
CA ASP A 150 9.66 24.96 -8.04
C ASP A 150 10.59 24.04 -7.23
N PRO A 151 11.70 24.56 -6.68
CA PRO A 151 12.66 23.76 -5.90
C PRO A 151 12.22 23.59 -4.43
N PHE A 152 10.93 23.34 -4.19
CA PHE A 152 10.40 23.11 -2.85
C PHE A 152 9.10 22.30 -2.81
N VAL A 153 8.91 21.58 -1.71
CA VAL A 153 7.62 21.01 -1.30
C VAL A 153 6.88 22.04 -0.44
N SER A 154 5.61 22.26 -0.72
CA SER A 154 4.73 23.11 0.11
C SER A 154 4.19 22.29 1.28
N VAL A 155 4.19 22.88 2.49
CA VAL A 155 3.64 22.26 3.70
C VAL A 155 2.35 22.97 4.09
N ILE A 156 1.24 22.25 4.05
CA ILE A 156 -0.10 22.74 4.38
C ILE A 156 -0.49 22.25 5.77
N ASP A 157 -1.02 23.13 6.61
CA ASP A 157 -1.73 22.74 7.82
C ASP A 157 -3.20 22.39 7.46
N THR A 158 -3.59 21.14 7.67
CA THR A 158 -4.91 20.61 7.26
C THR A 158 -6.05 21.13 8.15
N THR A 159 -5.74 21.64 9.35
CA THR A 159 -6.76 22.19 10.27
C THR A 159 -7.18 23.59 9.87
N THR A 160 -6.23 24.37 9.34
CA THR A 160 -6.44 25.75 8.87
C THR A 160 -6.58 25.86 7.36
N ASN A 161 -6.24 24.81 6.61
CA ASN A 161 -6.14 24.79 5.15
C ASN A 161 -5.28 25.94 4.61
N SER A 162 -4.08 26.09 5.18
CA SER A 162 -3.13 27.13 4.79
C SER A 162 -1.70 26.61 4.71
N VAL A 163 -0.91 27.19 3.82
CA VAL A 163 0.53 26.88 3.74
C VAL A 163 1.23 27.46 4.97
N VAL A 164 1.94 26.60 5.71
CA VAL A 164 2.66 26.94 6.94
C VAL A 164 4.17 26.87 6.79
N GLY A 165 4.67 26.42 5.63
CA GLY A 165 6.09 26.40 5.33
C GLY A 165 6.39 25.74 3.99
N THR A 166 7.67 25.69 3.67
CA THR A 166 8.19 24.96 2.52
C THR A 166 9.42 24.17 2.93
N ILE A 167 9.72 23.09 2.19
CA ILE A 167 10.89 22.25 2.39
C ILE A 167 11.70 22.27 1.10
N PRO A 168 12.98 22.67 1.13
CA PRO A 168 13.79 22.70 -0.09
C PRO A 168 13.96 21.29 -0.64
N VAL A 169 13.85 21.17 -1.96
CA VAL A 169 14.17 19.98 -2.75
C VAL A 169 14.80 20.44 -4.07
N ASN A 170 15.15 19.52 -4.95
CA ASN A 170 15.48 19.86 -6.32
C ASN A 170 14.19 20.18 -7.12
N ALA A 171 14.33 20.85 -8.26
CA ALA A 171 13.19 21.10 -9.15
C ALA A 171 12.73 19.79 -9.82
N THR A 172 11.59 19.82 -10.51
CA THR A 172 10.99 18.66 -11.21
C THR A 172 10.48 17.56 -10.28
N SER A 173 10.09 17.93 -9.05
CA SER A 173 9.46 17.01 -8.11
C SER A 173 8.11 16.50 -8.66
N MET A 174 7.90 15.19 -8.72
CA MET A 174 6.67 14.58 -9.25
C MET A 174 5.75 14.10 -8.13
N ASP A 175 6.18 13.13 -7.34
CA ASP A 175 5.37 12.51 -6.29
C ASP A 175 6.08 12.57 -4.92
N ILE A 176 5.33 12.32 -3.85
CA ILE A 176 5.83 12.31 -2.47
C ILE A 176 5.19 11.22 -1.62
N ALA A 177 6.02 10.42 -0.95
CA ALA A 177 5.59 9.51 0.11
C ALA A 177 6.00 10.05 1.48
N ILE A 178 5.12 9.87 2.47
CA ILE A 178 5.36 10.29 3.85
C ILE A 178 5.52 9.08 4.75
N LEU A 179 6.65 9.01 5.44
CA LEU A 179 6.92 8.08 6.51
C LEU A 179 7.02 8.86 7.81
N ASP A 180 5.87 9.04 8.46
CA ASP A 180 5.70 9.90 9.64
C ASP A 180 5.10 9.11 10.81
N ALA A 181 5.72 7.98 11.16
CA ALA A 181 5.27 7.09 12.22
C ALA A 181 6.36 6.93 13.27
N ARG A 182 5.96 6.93 14.56
CA ARG A 182 6.70 6.69 15.83
C ARG A 182 8.19 7.06 15.91
N THR A 183 9.02 6.53 15.03
CA THR A 183 10.48 6.67 14.98
C THR A 183 10.98 7.46 13.77
N TYR A 184 10.26 7.46 12.65
CA TYR A 184 10.67 8.04 11.37
C TYR A 184 9.77 9.23 11.02
N HIS A 185 10.38 10.33 10.61
CA HIS A 185 9.70 11.58 10.24
C HIS A 185 10.29 12.10 8.93
N PHE A 186 10.20 11.29 7.88
CA PHE A 186 10.81 11.53 6.58
C PHE A 186 9.78 11.60 5.46
N GLY A 187 10.03 12.46 4.48
CA GLY A 187 9.38 12.43 3.18
C GLY A 187 10.34 11.96 2.10
N TYR A 188 9.81 11.31 1.08
CA TYR A 188 10.56 10.81 -0.07
C TYR A 188 9.94 11.41 -1.33
N VAL A 189 10.69 12.22 -2.06
CA VAL A 189 10.21 13.00 -3.20
C VAL A 189 10.92 12.57 -4.46
N THR A 190 10.17 12.14 -5.47
CA THR A 190 10.73 11.75 -6.77
C THR A 190 11.03 12.99 -7.59
N ASN A 191 12.25 13.08 -8.14
CA ASN A 191 12.66 14.19 -9.01
C ASN A 191 12.74 13.66 -10.45
N TYR A 192 11.67 13.88 -11.21
CA TYR A 192 11.36 13.20 -12.47
C TYR A 192 12.45 13.39 -13.54
N GLU A 193 12.84 14.63 -13.86
CA GLU A 193 13.83 14.85 -14.92
C GLU A 193 15.26 14.53 -14.47
N GLU A 194 15.50 14.47 -13.16
CA GLU A 194 16.84 14.30 -12.59
C GLU A 194 17.21 12.83 -12.35
N GLY A 195 16.25 11.91 -12.30
CA GLY A 195 16.52 10.50 -11.97
C GLY A 195 16.99 10.31 -10.53
N THR A 196 16.45 11.11 -9.61
CA THR A 196 16.85 11.09 -8.19
C THR A 196 15.65 11.07 -7.25
N LEU A 197 15.92 10.70 -5.99
CA LEU A 197 14.97 10.77 -4.87
C LEU A 197 15.51 11.71 -3.81
N SER A 198 14.76 12.77 -3.49
CA SER A 198 15.06 13.63 -2.35
C SER A 198 14.47 13.04 -1.07
N ILE A 199 15.28 12.92 -0.02
CA ILE A 199 14.87 12.51 1.31
C ILE A 199 14.81 13.77 2.17
N ILE A 200 13.63 14.11 2.68
CA ILE A 200 13.39 15.32 3.47
C ILE A 200 13.05 14.97 4.92
N ASN A 201 13.49 15.79 5.86
CA ASN A 201 13.12 15.69 7.27
C ASN A 201 11.89 16.57 7.53
N LEU A 202 10.80 15.94 7.96
CA LEU A 202 9.49 16.59 8.17
C LEU A 202 9.42 17.37 9.49
N THR A 203 10.28 17.05 10.46
CA THR A 203 10.37 17.79 11.74
C THR A 203 11.16 19.09 11.58
N GLN A 204 12.24 19.04 10.81
CA GLN A 204 13.16 20.17 10.63
C GLN A 204 12.84 21.00 9.37
N ASN A 205 11.98 20.49 8.49
CA ASN A 205 11.69 21.07 7.18
C ASN A 205 12.96 21.28 6.35
N THR A 206 13.81 20.25 6.26
CA THR A 206 15.11 20.32 5.57
C THR A 206 15.32 19.14 4.62
N LEU A 207 15.99 19.40 3.50
CA LEU A 207 16.58 18.34 2.67
C LEU A 207 17.68 17.61 3.46
N VAL A 208 17.59 16.28 3.55
CA VAL A 208 18.59 15.44 4.21
C VAL A 208 19.60 14.92 3.21
N SER A 209 19.12 14.38 2.10
CA SER A 209 19.96 13.79 1.06
C SER A 209 19.18 13.73 -0.25
N THR A 210 19.92 13.66 -1.35
CA THR A 210 19.39 13.30 -2.67
C THR A 210 20.20 12.12 -3.18
N ILE A 211 19.52 11.05 -3.57
CA ILE A 211 20.16 9.80 -4.02
C ILE A 211 19.74 9.48 -5.46
N PRO A 212 20.61 8.87 -6.27
CA PRO A 212 20.22 8.39 -7.59
C PRO A 212 19.22 7.23 -7.49
N VAL A 213 18.25 7.22 -8.40
CA VAL A 213 17.32 6.11 -8.65
C VAL A 213 17.40 5.73 -10.14
N GLY A 214 16.31 5.30 -10.78
CA GLY A 214 16.25 5.12 -12.23
C GLY A 214 15.77 6.38 -12.98
N LEU A 215 15.59 6.27 -14.29
CA LEU A 215 15.13 7.38 -15.14
C LEU A 215 13.64 7.67 -14.95
N PHE A 216 13.29 8.95 -14.97
CA PHE A 216 11.91 9.44 -14.84
C PHE A 216 11.15 8.82 -13.66
N PRO A 217 11.68 8.93 -12.42
CA PRO A 217 10.98 8.43 -11.24
C PRO A 217 9.65 9.15 -11.09
N ASP A 218 8.58 8.36 -10.99
CA ASP A 218 7.20 8.83 -10.97
C ASP A 218 6.63 8.59 -9.57
N ALA A 219 5.82 7.55 -9.34
CA ALA A 219 5.27 7.29 -8.02
C ALA A 219 6.30 6.80 -7.00
N VAL A 220 6.01 7.08 -5.73
CA VAL A 220 6.76 6.57 -4.59
C VAL A 220 5.80 6.16 -3.46
N VAL A 221 6.08 5.02 -2.82
CA VAL A 221 5.38 4.59 -1.60
C VAL A 221 6.38 4.23 -0.52
N ALA A 222 6.03 4.49 0.74
CA ALA A 222 6.85 4.20 1.90
C ALA A 222 6.01 3.53 3.01
N THR A 223 6.61 2.62 3.76
CA THR A 223 5.99 2.00 4.95
C THR A 223 7.06 1.67 5.99
N ASP A 224 6.68 1.69 7.27
CA ASP A 224 7.43 1.10 8.39
C ASP A 224 6.61 0.04 9.16
N ASP A 225 5.48 -0.41 8.59
CA ASP A 225 4.66 -1.48 9.17
C ASP A 225 5.25 -2.88 8.94
N LEU A 226 6.26 -2.97 8.06
CA LEU A 226 7.06 -4.16 7.82
C LEU A 226 8.26 -4.20 8.79
N PRO A 227 9.04 -5.31 8.91
CA PRO A 227 10.15 -5.46 9.86
C PRO A 227 11.31 -4.43 9.78
N GLY A 228 11.21 -3.44 8.89
CA GLY A 228 12.03 -2.24 8.79
C GLY A 228 11.41 -1.30 7.74
N PRO A 229 11.74 0.00 7.75
CA PRO A 229 11.18 0.93 6.78
C PRO A 229 11.61 0.56 5.36
N ARG A 230 10.66 0.64 4.43
CA ARG A 230 10.85 0.38 3.00
C ARG A 230 10.28 1.51 2.17
N VAL A 231 10.96 1.84 1.08
CA VAL A 231 10.51 2.81 0.07
C VAL A 231 10.66 2.19 -1.30
N TYR A 232 9.62 2.29 -2.12
CA TYR A 232 9.59 1.79 -3.49
C TYR A 232 9.36 2.98 -4.42
N VAL A 233 10.18 3.11 -5.45
CA VAL A 233 10.13 4.19 -6.44
C VAL A 233 9.96 3.60 -7.83
N ALA A 234 8.88 3.96 -8.51
CA ALA A 234 8.62 3.55 -9.89
C ALA A 234 9.47 4.41 -10.83
N ASN A 235 10.39 3.80 -11.57
CA ASN A 235 11.26 4.53 -12.50
C ASN A 235 10.64 4.46 -13.90
N SER A 236 9.67 5.31 -14.24
CA SER A 236 8.86 5.17 -15.47
C SER A 236 9.68 5.14 -16.78
N GLY A 237 10.85 5.77 -16.79
CA GLY A 237 11.79 5.77 -17.92
C GLY A 237 12.53 4.46 -18.12
N GLU A 238 12.39 3.54 -17.16
CA GLU A 238 12.96 2.21 -17.16
C GLU A 238 11.87 1.20 -16.77
N SER A 239 12.04 -0.08 -17.10
CA SER A 239 11.15 -1.12 -16.57
C SER A 239 11.60 -1.53 -15.17
N THR A 240 11.75 -0.59 -14.24
CA THR A 240 12.35 -0.87 -12.91
C THR A 240 11.64 -0.17 -11.74
N VAL A 241 11.80 -0.76 -10.56
CA VAL A 241 11.47 -0.15 -9.27
C VAL A 241 12.74 -0.08 -8.43
N THR A 242 13.11 1.10 -7.94
CA THR A 242 14.17 1.23 -6.94
C THR A 242 13.59 0.98 -5.56
N VAL A 243 14.27 0.15 -4.76
CA VAL A 243 13.87 -0.22 -3.40
C VAL A 243 14.92 0.27 -2.42
N LEU A 244 14.51 1.09 -1.45
CA LEU A 244 15.28 1.38 -0.25
C LEU A 244 14.71 0.50 0.86
N ASP A 245 15.44 -0.51 1.30
CA ASP A 245 15.01 -1.39 2.39
C ASP A 245 16.02 -1.30 3.53
N ALA A 246 15.58 -0.99 4.74
CA ALA A 246 16.47 -0.89 5.90
C ALA A 246 17.23 -2.18 6.22
N ARG A 247 16.73 -3.35 5.78
CA ARG A 247 17.36 -4.66 5.99
C ARG A 247 18.44 -4.96 4.95
N THR A 248 18.23 -4.56 3.69
CA THR A 248 19.05 -4.99 2.56
C THR A 248 19.78 -3.85 1.84
N GLY A 249 19.50 -2.59 2.20
CA GLY A 249 20.02 -1.41 1.53
C GLY A 249 19.23 -1.08 0.26
N ILE A 250 19.89 -0.37 -0.66
CA ILE A 250 19.31 0.07 -1.93
C ILE A 250 19.47 -1.03 -2.98
N SER A 251 18.40 -1.35 -3.70
CA SER A 251 18.40 -2.31 -4.80
C SER A 251 17.43 -1.88 -5.91
N THR A 252 17.51 -2.56 -7.05
CA THR A 252 16.61 -2.30 -8.20
C THR A 252 15.94 -3.61 -8.59
N VAL A 253 14.62 -3.59 -8.70
CA VAL A 253 13.80 -4.69 -9.20
C VAL A 253 13.50 -4.44 -10.68
N ASN A 254 13.82 -5.40 -11.54
CA ASN A 254 13.51 -5.34 -12.96
C ASN A 254 12.12 -5.96 -13.20
N LEU A 255 11.21 -5.19 -13.79
CA LEU A 255 9.83 -5.59 -14.08
C LEU A 255 9.69 -6.38 -15.40
N GLY A 256 10.80 -6.61 -16.11
CA GLY A 256 10.85 -7.36 -17.35
C GLY A 256 10.10 -6.67 -18.47
N ALA A 257 9.04 -7.31 -18.97
CA ALA A 257 8.23 -6.81 -20.07
C ALA A 257 7.20 -5.74 -19.65
N VAL A 258 7.02 -5.53 -18.33
CA VAL A 258 6.14 -4.47 -17.82
C VAL A 258 6.91 -3.15 -17.91
N ALA A 259 6.45 -2.27 -18.80
CA ALA A 259 7.11 -1.00 -19.12
C ALA A 259 6.27 0.18 -18.65
N PHE A 260 6.94 1.30 -18.38
CA PHE A 260 6.35 2.54 -17.87
C PHE A 260 5.59 2.34 -16.54
N PRO A 261 6.27 1.87 -15.47
CA PRO A 261 5.67 1.85 -14.15
C PRO A 261 5.27 3.28 -13.74
N ALA A 262 4.02 3.45 -13.33
CA ALA A 262 3.41 4.74 -12.98
C ALA A 262 3.01 4.71 -11.51
N GLY A 263 1.81 4.24 -11.16
CA GLY A 263 1.35 4.14 -9.78
C GLY A 263 1.88 2.96 -8.97
N LEU A 264 1.93 3.14 -7.65
CA LEU A 264 2.38 2.15 -6.67
C LEU A 264 1.39 2.04 -5.51
N ALA A 265 1.18 0.81 -5.02
CA ALA A 265 0.52 0.56 -3.73
C ALA A 265 1.27 -0.51 -2.96
N ILE A 266 1.29 -0.39 -1.63
CA ILE A 266 1.85 -1.41 -0.74
C ILE A 266 0.73 -2.08 0.05
N ASP A 267 0.81 -3.40 0.13
CA ASP A 267 0.03 -4.24 1.03
C ASP A 267 0.97 -4.73 2.13
N THR A 268 0.66 -4.34 3.36
CA THR A 268 1.43 -4.61 4.56
C THR A 268 0.94 -5.85 5.30
N ASP A 269 0.16 -6.74 4.66
CA ASP A 269 -0.22 -8.03 5.23
C ASP A 269 1.02 -8.75 5.81
N PRO A 270 1.06 -9.02 7.13
CA PRO A 270 2.23 -9.58 7.78
C PRO A 270 2.57 -11.01 7.32
N PHE A 271 1.71 -11.66 6.55
CA PHE A 271 1.92 -13.02 6.04
C PHE A 271 2.27 -13.06 4.55
N ASP A 272 1.93 -12.02 3.79
CA ASP A 272 2.16 -11.94 2.34
C ASP A 272 2.26 -10.47 1.89
N PRO A 273 3.31 -9.75 2.30
CA PRO A 273 3.43 -8.33 1.99
C PRO A 273 3.81 -8.15 0.52
N ARG A 274 3.08 -7.29 -0.18
CA ARG A 274 3.19 -7.12 -1.64
C ARG A 274 3.28 -5.65 -2.01
N VAL A 275 3.97 -5.37 -3.10
CA VAL A 275 3.91 -4.06 -3.77
C VAL A 275 3.28 -4.25 -5.13
N TYR A 276 2.23 -3.50 -5.40
CA TYR A 276 1.54 -3.44 -6.68
C TYR A 276 2.11 -2.30 -7.51
N VAL A 277 2.40 -2.58 -8.78
CA VAL A 277 2.97 -1.62 -9.72
C VAL A 277 2.04 -1.50 -10.93
N ALA A 278 1.28 -0.42 -10.99
CA ALA A 278 0.51 -0.06 -12.17
C ALA A 278 1.45 0.47 -13.25
N SER A 279 1.15 0.18 -14.52
CA SER A 279 2.01 0.55 -15.63
C SER A 279 1.21 0.97 -16.85
N ILE A 280 1.67 2.04 -17.50
CA ILE A 280 1.05 2.65 -18.67
C ILE A 280 1.57 1.91 -19.92
N THR A 281 1.19 0.64 -20.03
CA THR A 281 1.54 -0.21 -21.17
C THR A 281 0.28 -0.68 -21.89
N LEU A 282 0.36 -0.76 -23.22
CA LEU A 282 -0.71 -1.34 -24.04
C LEU A 282 -0.54 -2.86 -24.21
N GLN A 283 0.55 -3.44 -23.70
CA GLN A 283 0.74 -4.88 -23.66
C GLN A 283 0.02 -5.49 -22.44
N PRO A 284 -0.42 -6.75 -22.49
CA PRO A 284 -0.93 -7.45 -21.32
C PRO A 284 0.09 -7.48 -20.18
N GLY A 285 -0.39 -7.45 -18.93
CA GLY A 285 0.48 -7.46 -17.74
C GLY A 285 0.78 -6.06 -17.20
N GLY A 286 -0.11 -5.09 -17.39
CA GLY A 286 0.06 -3.71 -16.92
C GLY A 286 0.07 -3.53 -15.39
N LEU A 287 -0.17 -4.60 -14.62
CA LEU A 287 -0.07 -4.62 -13.17
C LEU A 287 0.91 -5.70 -12.73
N ALA A 288 2.09 -5.30 -12.25
CA ALA A 288 3.06 -6.20 -11.64
C ALA A 288 2.86 -6.27 -10.12
N THR A 289 3.30 -7.37 -9.53
CA THR A 289 3.38 -7.57 -8.08
C THR A 289 4.80 -7.92 -7.71
N ILE A 290 5.32 -7.27 -6.68
CA ILE A 290 6.61 -7.53 -6.06
C ILE A 290 6.33 -8.14 -4.69
N ASP A 291 6.93 -9.28 -4.40
CA ASP A 291 6.99 -9.83 -3.04
C ASP A 291 7.90 -8.91 -2.22
N ALA A 292 7.33 -8.23 -1.22
CA ALA A 292 8.05 -7.19 -0.49
C ALA A 292 9.18 -7.80 0.37
N ASP A 293 9.04 -9.03 0.85
CA ASP A 293 10.04 -9.67 1.70
C ASP A 293 11.33 -10.00 0.96
N THR A 294 11.19 -10.44 -0.28
CA THR A 294 12.29 -10.84 -1.16
C THR A 294 12.71 -9.76 -2.15
N ASN A 295 11.88 -8.74 -2.37
CA ASN A 295 12.02 -7.73 -3.42
C ASN A 295 12.16 -8.38 -4.82
N THR A 296 11.31 -9.36 -5.12
CA THR A 296 11.28 -10.03 -6.42
C THR A 296 9.91 -9.96 -7.07
N VAL A 297 9.86 -9.90 -8.40
CA VAL A 297 8.59 -9.90 -9.14
C VAL A 297 7.91 -11.26 -8.96
N ALA A 298 6.71 -11.26 -8.39
CA ALA A 298 5.92 -12.45 -8.13
C ALA A 298 5.03 -12.80 -9.34
N ARG A 299 4.31 -11.80 -9.88
CA ARG A 299 3.35 -11.98 -10.98
C ARG A 299 3.07 -10.68 -11.73
N ALA A 300 2.70 -10.77 -13.00
CA ALA A 300 2.06 -9.69 -13.75
C ALA A 300 0.69 -10.11 -14.28
N PHE A 301 -0.28 -9.19 -14.26
CA PHE A 301 -1.65 -9.36 -14.78
C PHE A 301 -2.26 -8.01 -15.15
N GLY A 302 -3.55 -7.95 -15.47
CA GLY A 302 -4.22 -6.72 -15.91
C GLY A 302 -3.96 -6.38 -17.39
N ASN A 303 -4.84 -5.58 -17.97
CA ASN A 303 -4.78 -5.16 -19.37
C ASN A 303 -5.11 -3.66 -19.47
N GLY A 304 -4.50 -2.98 -20.43
CA GLY A 304 -4.70 -1.55 -20.67
C GLY A 304 -3.68 -0.69 -19.94
N ALA A 305 -3.71 0.60 -20.22
CA ALA A 305 -2.82 1.57 -19.58
C ALA A 305 -3.29 1.84 -18.15
N LEU A 306 -2.54 1.35 -17.17
CA LEU A 306 -2.88 1.48 -15.75
C LEU A 306 -2.10 2.64 -15.15
N THR A 307 -2.81 3.67 -14.73
CA THR A 307 -2.21 4.94 -14.29
C THR A 307 -1.92 4.94 -12.81
N ASP A 308 -2.82 4.37 -12.00
CA ASP A 308 -2.67 4.35 -10.55
C ASP A 308 -3.32 3.11 -9.91
N VAL A 309 -2.92 2.79 -8.69
CA VAL A 309 -3.39 1.63 -7.92
C VAL A 309 -3.47 1.95 -6.42
N ALA A 310 -4.51 1.44 -5.75
CA ALA A 310 -4.62 1.45 -4.29
C ALA A 310 -5.21 0.13 -3.77
N ILE A 311 -4.97 -0.20 -2.50
CA ILE A 311 -5.48 -1.42 -1.86
C ILE A 311 -6.26 -1.10 -0.59
N SER A 312 -7.39 -1.79 -0.37
CA SER A 312 -8.10 -1.73 0.91
C SER A 312 -7.48 -2.71 1.91
N GLU A 313 -6.50 -2.25 2.67
CA GLU A 313 -5.85 -3.05 3.72
C GLU A 313 -6.79 -3.34 4.91
N GLY A 314 -6.43 -4.34 5.71
CA GLY A 314 -7.09 -4.62 7.00
C GLY A 314 -8.51 -5.20 6.92
N LEU A 315 -9.02 -5.45 5.71
CA LEU A 315 -10.31 -6.10 5.49
C LEU A 315 -10.16 -7.61 5.35
N ALA A 316 -11.17 -8.37 5.79
CA ALA A 316 -11.20 -9.83 5.60
C ALA A 316 -11.17 -10.25 4.11
N THR A 317 -11.57 -9.35 3.21
CA THR A 317 -11.49 -9.52 1.76
C THR A 317 -10.92 -8.25 1.15
N PRO A 318 -9.59 -8.10 1.05
CA PRO A 318 -9.00 -6.91 0.44
C PRO A 318 -9.38 -6.81 -1.03
N ARG A 319 -9.47 -5.58 -1.52
CA ARG A 319 -9.73 -5.23 -2.92
C ARG A 319 -8.59 -4.37 -3.42
N LEU A 320 -8.18 -4.65 -4.64
CA LEU A 320 -7.26 -3.81 -5.38
C LEU A 320 -8.07 -2.92 -6.32
N TYR A 321 -7.81 -1.62 -6.28
CA TYR A 321 -8.46 -0.59 -7.06
C TYR A 321 -7.43 -0.05 -8.06
N VAL A 322 -7.68 -0.22 -9.35
CA VAL A 322 -6.71 0.09 -10.40
C VAL A 322 -7.37 0.99 -11.43
N LEU A 323 -6.80 2.16 -11.68
CA LEU A 323 -7.28 3.03 -12.74
C LEU A 323 -6.79 2.52 -14.09
N ASN A 324 -7.71 2.50 -15.05
CA ASN A 324 -7.44 2.07 -16.41
C ASN A 324 -7.88 3.19 -17.36
N ASP A 325 -6.89 3.91 -17.86
CA ASP A 325 -7.08 5.04 -18.77
C ASP A 325 -7.75 4.60 -20.07
N THR A 326 -7.26 3.51 -20.68
CA THR A 326 -7.84 2.99 -21.94
C THR A 326 -9.29 2.51 -21.82
N ALA A 327 -9.76 2.24 -20.61
CA ALA A 327 -11.12 1.79 -20.35
C ALA A 327 -11.99 2.87 -19.68
N ASP A 328 -11.46 4.07 -19.41
CA ASP A 328 -12.16 5.15 -18.71
C ASP A 328 -12.78 4.68 -17.37
N ALA A 329 -12.09 3.75 -16.69
CA ALA A 329 -12.67 2.95 -15.62
C ALA A 329 -11.74 2.73 -14.43
N LEU A 330 -12.35 2.64 -13.25
CA LEU A 330 -11.78 2.03 -12.06
C LEU A 330 -12.06 0.53 -12.08
N GLN A 331 -11.01 -0.28 -12.18
CA GLN A 331 -11.08 -1.73 -12.08
C GLN A 331 -10.96 -2.16 -10.62
N VAL A 332 -11.89 -3.00 -10.16
CA VAL A 332 -11.85 -3.62 -8.84
C VAL A 332 -11.42 -5.06 -9.01
N LEU A 333 -10.26 -5.42 -8.47
CA LEU A 333 -9.66 -6.75 -8.63
C LEU A 333 -9.56 -7.45 -7.26
N ASN A 334 -9.57 -8.78 -7.29
CA ASN A 334 -9.12 -9.57 -6.16
C ASN A 334 -7.58 -9.60 -6.15
N PRO A 335 -6.91 -9.18 -5.05
CA PRO A 335 -5.46 -9.02 -5.01
C PRO A 335 -4.67 -10.32 -5.19
N ASP A 336 -5.21 -11.47 -4.77
CA ASP A 336 -4.52 -12.77 -4.87
C ASP A 336 -4.61 -13.37 -6.27
N THR A 337 -5.81 -13.32 -6.86
CA THR A 337 -6.11 -13.97 -8.14
C THR A 337 -5.96 -13.03 -9.32
N GLY A 338 -5.95 -11.71 -9.10
CA GLY A 338 -6.01 -10.69 -10.15
C GLY A 338 -7.33 -10.70 -10.92
N ALA A 339 -8.33 -11.46 -10.48
CA ALA A 339 -9.61 -11.57 -11.14
C ALA A 339 -10.41 -10.28 -10.98
N THR A 340 -11.00 -9.80 -12.07
CA THR A 340 -11.89 -8.63 -12.06
C THR A 340 -13.18 -8.96 -11.33
N VAL A 341 -13.48 -8.12 -10.33
CA VAL A 341 -14.69 -8.16 -9.50
C VAL A 341 -15.73 -7.21 -10.08
N ALA A 342 -15.29 -6.00 -10.44
CA ALA A 342 -16.12 -4.97 -11.04
C ALA A 342 -15.26 -4.07 -11.93
N SER A 343 -15.92 -3.34 -12.83
CA SER A 343 -15.33 -2.26 -13.62
C SER A 343 -16.31 -1.10 -13.56
N VAL A 344 -15.88 0.01 -12.97
CA VAL A 344 -16.71 1.18 -12.70
C VAL A 344 -16.28 2.31 -13.64
N PRO A 345 -17.12 2.77 -14.58
CA PRO A 345 -16.80 3.92 -15.42
C PRO A 345 -16.66 5.18 -14.55
N VAL A 346 -15.54 5.91 -14.65
CA VAL A 346 -15.21 7.04 -13.77
C VAL A 346 -14.88 8.34 -14.49
N GLY A 347 -14.70 8.31 -15.81
CA GLY A 347 -14.39 9.52 -16.59
C GLY A 347 -13.32 9.30 -17.64
N THR A 348 -12.92 10.36 -18.32
CA THR A 348 -11.98 10.32 -19.45
C THR A 348 -10.57 10.68 -18.99
N ALA A 349 -9.63 9.75 -19.02
CA ALA A 349 -8.29 9.91 -18.44
C ALA A 349 -8.25 10.00 -16.89
N PRO A 350 -8.64 8.91 -16.20
CA PRO A 350 -8.41 8.78 -14.77
C PRO A 350 -6.91 8.71 -14.43
N THR A 351 -6.42 9.59 -13.56
CA THR A 351 -4.97 9.72 -13.28
C THR A 351 -4.56 9.26 -11.89
N ALA A 352 -5.37 9.51 -10.86
CA ALA A 352 -5.06 9.19 -9.47
C ALA A 352 -6.31 8.81 -8.68
N LEU A 353 -6.14 7.96 -7.66
CA LEU A 353 -7.22 7.63 -6.72
C LEU A 353 -6.80 7.71 -5.26
N ALA A 354 -7.77 7.98 -4.39
CA ALA A 354 -7.60 7.85 -2.94
C ALA A 354 -8.80 7.14 -2.32
N ILE A 355 -8.52 6.19 -1.43
CA ILE A 355 -9.53 5.52 -0.62
C ILE A 355 -9.73 6.33 0.66
N GLN A 356 -10.99 6.54 1.02
CA GLN A 356 -11.35 7.08 2.33
C GLN A 356 -12.15 6.05 3.12
N ASN A 357 -11.53 5.63 4.22
CA ASN A 357 -12.09 4.70 5.21
C ASN A 357 -12.86 5.43 6.31
#